data_AF-W4LI41-F1
#
_entry.id   AF-W4LI41-F1
#
_cell.length_a   1.000
_cell.length_b   1.000
_cell.length_c   1.000
_cell.angle_alpha   90.00
_cell.angle_beta   90.00
_cell.angle_gamma   90.00
#
_symmetry.space_group_name_H-M   'P 1'
#
loop_
_entity.id
_entity.type
_entity.pdbx_description
1 polymer ?
#
loop_
_entity_poly.entity_id
_entity_poly.type
_entity_poly.pdbx_seq_one_letter_code
_entity_poly.pdbx_strand_id
1 'polypeptide(L)' 'MKPTITLSQKELSTFLLNVAVVRPVFIWGPPGIGKSSLVISLGVKHAVAEASDVKLNHKGE' A
#
# COMPACT_ATOMS: atom_id res chain seq x y z
N MET A 1 22.87 -16.75 -4.86
CA MET A 1 22.68 -15.29 -4.85
C MET A 1 21.23 -15.00 -4.49
N LYS A 2 20.96 -14.08 -3.57
CA LYS A 2 19.57 -13.61 -3.37
C LYS A 2 19.21 -12.74 -4.59
N PRO A 3 18.07 -12.95 -5.25
CA PRO A 3 17.68 -12.08 -6.35
C PRO A 3 17.53 -10.65 -5.81
N THR A 4 18.28 -9.72 -6.39
CA THR A 4 18.10 -8.29 -6.16
C THR A 4 16.98 -7.84 -7.09
N ILE A 5 15.87 -7.40 -6.50
CA ILE A 5 14.71 -6.89 -7.25
C ILE A 5 14.77 -5.37 -7.19
N THR A 6 14.92 -4.74 -8.34
CA THR A 6 14.81 -3.27 -8.46
C THR A 6 13.36 -2.93 -8.72
N LEU A 7 12.79 -2.04 -7.90
CA LEU A 7 11.41 -1.58 -8.04
C LEU A 7 11.41 -0.07 -8.28
N SER A 8 10.55 0.38 -9.19
CA SER A 8 10.20 1.79 -9.27
C SER A 8 9.29 2.20 -8.10
N GLN A 9 9.18 3.50 -7.85
CA GLN A 9 8.31 4.04 -6.80
C GLN A 9 6.83 3.62 -6.94
N LYS A 10 6.36 3.44 -8.19
CA LYS A 10 4.99 2.99 -8.47
C LYS A 10 4.81 1.51 -8.12
N GLU A 11 5.80 0.67 -8.46
CA GLU A 11 5.77 -0.77 -8.17
C GLU A 11 5.96 -1.08 -6.69
N LEU A 12 6.75 -0.26 -5.98
CA LEU A 12 6.96 -0.39 -4.54
C LEU A 12 5.65 -0.40 -3.77
N SER A 13 4.67 0.42 -4.19
CA SER A 13 3.36 0.46 -3.54
C SER A 13 2.66 -0.89 -3.67
N THR A 14 2.50 -1.41 -4.89
CA THR A 14 1.89 -2.73 -5.15
C THR A 14 2.64 -3.87 -4.45
N PHE A 15 3.98 -3.81 -4.42
CA PHE A 15 4.79 -4.81 -3.71
C PHE A 15 4.48 -4.84 -2.21
N LEU A 16 4.45 -3.67 -1.56
CA LEU A 16 4.20 -3.59 -0.12
C LEU A 16 2.80 -4.07 0.25
N LEU A 17 1.80 -3.88 -0.62
CA LEU A 17 0.44 -4.36 -0.36
C LEU A 17 0.32 -5.88 -0.36
N ASN A 18 1.17 -6.56 -1.13
CA ASN A 18 1.14 -8.02 -1.20
C ASN A 18 2.05 -8.65 -0.15
N VAL A 19 3.14 -7.97 0.23
CA VAL A 19 4.19 -8.55 1.09
C VAL A 19 4.12 -8.06 2.53
N ALA A 20 3.91 -6.75 2.75
CA ALA A 20 3.99 -6.14 4.08
C ALA A 20 2.82 -6.55 5.00
N VAL A 21 1.71 -7.02 4.41
CA VAL A 21 0.56 -7.57 5.13
C VAL A 21 0.82 -8.92 5.80
N VAL A 22 1.75 -9.72 5.26
CA VAL A 22 2.03 -11.08 5.75
C VAL A 22 3.40 -11.21 6.40
N ARG A 23 4.32 -10.27 6.16
CA ARG A 23 5.70 -10.31 6.67
C ARG A 23 6.22 -8.88 6.96
N PRO A 24 7.00 -8.67 8.03
CA PRO A 24 7.62 -7.37 8.29
C PRO A 24 8.59 -6.96 7.16
N VAL A 25 8.51 -5.71 6.72
CA VAL A 25 9.37 -5.13 5.68
C VAL A 25 10.05 -3.87 6.23
N PHE A 26 11.36 -3.74 5.99
CA PHE A 26 12.14 -2.55 6.34
C PHE A 26 12.38 -1.68 5.10
N ILE A 27 12.11 -0.38 5.20
CA ILE A 27 12.35 0.60 4.13
C ILE A 27 13.48 1.53 4.56
N TRP A 28 14.63 1.47 3.87
CA TRP A 28 15.79 2.35 4.08
C TRP A 28 15.93 3.42 2.99
N GLY A 29 16.74 4.44 3.24
CA GLY A 29 17.06 5.49 2.28
C GLY A 29 17.32 6.84 2.95
N PRO A 30 17.80 7.85 2.21
CA PRO A 30 18.12 9.17 2.74
C PRO A 30 16.90 9.86 3.39
N PRO A 31 17.11 10.79 4.34
CA PRO A 31 16.01 11.58 4.91
C PRO A 31 15.28 12.38 3.81
N GLY A 32 13.98 12.60 3.96
CA GLY A 32 13.19 13.38 3.00
C GLY A 32 12.68 12.63 1.76
N ILE A 33 13.06 11.37 1.52
CA ILE A 33 12.60 10.58 0.35
C ILE A 33 11.11 10.13 0.42
N GLY A 34 10.36 10.58 1.42
CA GLY A 34 8.92 10.31 1.54
C GLY A 34 8.55 8.94 2.11
N LYS A 35 9.44 8.28 2.88
CA LYS A 35 9.15 6.98 3.54
C LYS A 35 7.87 7.02 4.39
N SER A 36 7.74 8.01 5.27
CA SER A 36 6.55 8.17 6.13
C SER A 36 5.29 8.46 5.31
N SER A 37 5.39 9.32 4.30
CA SER A 37 4.27 9.63 3.39
C SER A 37 3.79 8.38 2.64
N LEU A 38 4.71 7.49 2.28
CA LEU A 38 4.37 6.21 1.65
C LEU A 38 3.63 5.28 2.61
N VAL A 39 4.08 5.15 3.87
CA VAL A 39 3.38 4.36 4.90
C VAL A 39 1.97 4.92 5.15
N ILE A 40 1.83 6.24 5.27
CA ILE A 40 0.54 6.91 5.47
C ILE A 40 -0.38 6.69 4.26
N SER A 41 0.12 6.90 3.04
CA SER A 41 -0.64 6.72 1.81
C SER A 41 -1.11 5.28 1.64
N LEU A 42 -0.27 4.28 1.96
CA LEU A 42 -0.66 2.87 1.96
C LEU A 42 -1.77 2.60 2.99
N GLY A 43 -1.62 3.08 4.23
CA GLY A 43 -2.65 2.88 5.26
C GLY A 43 -3.99 3.54 4.91
N VAL A 44 -3.96 4.79 4.42
CA VAL A 44 -5.16 5.55 4.08
C VAL A 44 -5.87 4.99 2.85
N LYS A 45 -5.15 4.61 1.78
CA LYS A 45 -5.77 4.08 0.56
C LYS A 45 -6.47 2.74 0.77
N HIS A 46 -5.93 1.89 1.65
CA HIS A 46 -6.55 0.59 1.94
C HIS A 46 -7.77 0.71 2.84
N ALA A 47 -7.74 1.61 3.83
CA ALA A 47 -8.90 1.87 4.67
C ALA A 47 -10.07 2.53 3.90
N VAL A 48 -9.79 3.36 2.89
CA VAL A 48 -10.83 4.07 2.10
C VAL A 48 -11.45 3.20 1.01
N ALA A 49 -10.70 2.24 0.45
CA ALA A 49 -11.23 1.33 -0.57
C ALA A 49 -12.37 0.44 -0.02
N GLU A 50 -12.25 -0.02 1.23
CA GLU A 50 -13.28 -0.87 1.86
C GLU A 50 -14.59 -0.10 2.15
N ALA A 51 -14.51 1.22 2.36
CA ALA A 51 -15.68 2.05 2.67
C ALA A 51 -16.52 2.44 1.44
N SER A 52 -16.00 2.26 0.22
CA SER A 52 -16.65 2.73 -1.01
C SER A 52 -17.56 1.68 -1.66
N ASP A 53 -17.36 0.39 -1.36
CA ASP A 53 -18.12 -0.74 -1.93
C ASP A 53 -19.42 -1.09 -1.18
N VAL A 54 -19.78 -0.35 -0.12
CA VAL A 54 -20.97 -0.63 0.74
C VAL A 54 -22.13 0.34 0.49
N LYS A 55 -22.31 0.85 -0.73
CA LYS A 55 -23.57 1.48 -1.12
C LYS A 55 -24.06 0.96 -2.45
N LEU A 56 -25.37 0.69 -2.47
CA LEU A 56 -26.27 0.45 -3.61
C LEU A 56 -26.67 -1.01 -3.89
N ASN A 57 -27.22 -1.70 -2.88
CA ASN A 57 -28.40 -2.57 -3.03
C ASN A 57 -29.19 -2.39 -1.72
N HIS A 58 -30.35 -1.75 -1.66
CA HIS A 58 -31.55 -2.11 -2.39
C HIS A 58 -32.43 -0.87 -2.61
N LYS A 59 -32.97 -0.79 -3.82
CA LYS A 59 -33.96 0.18 -4.31
C LYS A 59 -35.34 -0.27 -3.80
N GLY A 60 -36.23 0.70 -3.63
CA GLY A 60 -37.46 0.56 -2.85
C GLY A 60 -38.41 -0.59 -3.22
N GLU A 61 -39.16 -0.98 -2.20
CA GLU A 61 -40.62 -1.12 -2.20
C GLU A 61 -41.14 -0.69 -0.82
#